data_AF-A0A4Y5RZ06-F1
#
_entry.id   AF-A0A4Y5RZ06-F1
#
_cell.length_a   1.000
_cell.length_b   1.000
_cell.length_c   1.000
_cell.angle_alpha   90.00
_cell.angle_beta   90.00
_cell.angle_gamma   90.00
#
_symmetry.space_group_name_H-M   'P 1'
#
loop_
_entity.id
_entity.type
_entity.pdbx_description
1 polymer ?
#
loop_
_entity_poly.entity_id
_entity_poly.type
_entity_poly.pdbx_seq_one_letter_code
_entity_poly.pdbx_strand_id
1 'polypeptide(L)'
;WNTAVHSEFMHDHVDYGFQSCESKFNWRIIKEKRDAYVSRLNTIYQNNLTKSHIDIIHGHAAFTCDPQPTVEVNGKKYTAPHILI
;
A
#
# COMPACT_ATOMS: atom_id res chain seq x y z
N TRP A 1 2.98 12.64 6.13
CA TRP A 1 3.22 14.06 5.78
C TRP A 1 2.69 14.29 4.38
N ASN A 2 1.77 15.24 4.20
CA ASN A 2 1.01 15.40 2.95
C ASN A 2 1.49 16.62 2.15
N THR A 3 1.32 16.56 0.83
CA THR A 3 1.70 17.61 -0.13
C THR A 3 0.97 18.95 0.13
N ALA A 4 -0.25 18.90 0.65
CA ALA A 4 -1.03 20.09 1.02
C ALA A 4 -0.29 20.97 2.05
N VAL A 5 0.32 20.35 3.07
CA VAL A 5 1.05 21.06 4.12
C VAL A 5 2.31 21.75 3.57
N HIS A 6 2.96 21.17 2.56
CA HIS A 6 4.12 21.81 1.93
C HIS A 6 3.72 23.02 1.07
N SER A 7 2.52 23.00 0.50
CA SER A 7 2.00 24.14 -0.25
C SER A 7 1.65 25.31 0.67
N GLU A 8 1.13 25.04 1.86
CA GLU A 8 0.84 26.07 2.87
C GLU A 8 2.14 26.69 3.40
N PHE A 9 3.14 25.87 3.76
CA PHE A 9 4.45 26.39 4.18
C PHE A 9 5.15 27.24 3.10
N MET A 10 4.93 26.95 1.82
CA MET A 10 5.48 27.76 0.73
C MET A 10 4.87 29.16 0.63
N HIS A 11 3.63 29.37 1.07
CA HIS A 11 3.05 30.72 1.14
C HIS A 11 3.60 31.51 2.33
N ASP A 12 3.77 30.86 3.49
CA ASP A 12 4.29 31.51 4.70
C ASP A 12 5.80 31.79 4.60
N HIS A 13 6.50 31.23 3.62
CA HIS A 13 7.95 31.39 3.42
C HIS A 13 8.38 32.86 3.21
N VAL A 14 7.49 33.70 2.65
CA VAL A 14 7.74 35.14 2.46
C VAL A 14 7.82 35.88 3.81
N ASP A 15 6.99 35.49 4.78
CA ASP A 15 6.95 36.11 6.11
C ASP A 15 8.18 35.75 6.96
N TYR A 16 8.87 34.65 6.63
CA TYR A 16 10.13 34.23 7.23
C TYR A 16 11.38 34.76 6.48
N GLY A 17 11.21 35.68 5.53
CA GLY A 17 12.31 36.36 4.85
C GLY A 17 12.91 35.59 3.66
N PHE A 18 12.25 34.52 3.18
CA PHE A 18 12.65 33.81 1.96
C PHE A 18 12.01 34.47 0.73
N GLN A 19 12.75 34.52 -0.39
CA GLN A 19 12.25 35.07 -1.65
C GLN A 19 11.08 34.22 -2.18
N SER A 20 9.98 34.87 -2.57
CA SER A 20 8.78 34.23 -3.12
C SER A 20 9.13 33.28 -4.27
N CYS A 21 9.01 31.97 -4.04
CA CYS A 21 9.17 30.95 -5.07
C CYS A 21 7.83 30.76 -5.80
N GLU A 22 7.66 31.41 -6.98
CA GLU A 22 6.59 31.04 -7.92
C GLU A 22 6.89 29.66 -8.56
N SER A 23 6.81 28.60 -7.77
CA SER A 23 6.99 27.24 -8.27
C SER A 23 5.65 26.68 -8.74
N LYS A 24 5.55 26.42 -10.04
CA LYS A 24 4.43 25.69 -10.63
C LYS A 24 4.40 24.27 -10.06
N PHE A 25 3.36 23.97 -9.29
CA PHE A 25 3.17 22.66 -8.70
C PHE A 25 3.00 21.59 -9.79
N ASN A 26 3.90 20.61 -9.81
CA ASN A 26 3.86 19.50 -10.77
C ASN A 26 3.33 18.23 -10.11
N TRP A 27 2.05 17.95 -10.33
CA TRP A 27 1.37 16.75 -9.80
C TRP A 27 2.06 15.45 -10.22
N ARG A 28 2.67 15.41 -11.41
CA ARG A 28 3.31 14.20 -11.94
C ARG A 28 4.46 13.73 -11.05
N ILE A 29 5.28 14.66 -10.57
CA ILE A 29 6.44 14.36 -9.71
C ILE A 29 5.97 13.75 -8.37
N ILE A 30 4.90 14.30 -7.79
CA ILE A 30 4.34 13.78 -6.54
C ILE A 30 3.67 12.41 -6.76
N LYS A 31 2.95 12.24 -7.87
CA LYS A 31 2.34 10.96 -8.23
C LYS A 31 3.41 9.87 -8.39
N GLU A 32 4.47 10.14 -9.15
CA GLU A 32 5.57 9.20 -9.37
C GLU A 32 6.25 8.81 -8.04
N LYS A 33 6.52 9.79 -7.17
CA LYS A 33 7.09 9.52 -5.83
C LYS A 33 6.14 8.71 -4.94
N ARG A 34 4.84 9.01 -4.98
CA ARG A 34 3.82 8.27 -4.20
C ARG A 34 3.70 6.84 -4.71
N ASP A 35 3.64 6.63 -6.02
CA ASP A 35 3.49 5.31 -6.62
C ASP A 35 4.75 4.45 -6.35
N ALA A 36 5.96 5.04 -6.42
CA ALA A 36 7.21 4.38 -6.01
C ALA A 36 7.23 4.02 -4.52
N TYR A 37 6.71 4.89 -3.66
CA TYR A 37 6.61 4.62 -2.22
C TYR A 37 5.65 3.47 -1.91
N VAL A 38 4.46 3.47 -2.52
CA VAL A 38 3.48 2.38 -2.41
C VAL A 38 4.09 1.06 -2.91
N SER A 39 4.77 1.07 -4.05
CA SER A 39 5.45 -0.11 -4.57
C SER A 39 6.48 -0.65 -3.57
N ARG A 40 7.27 0.22 -2.95
CA ARG A 40 8.26 -0.18 -1.94
C ARG A 40 7.59 -0.81 -0.71
N LEU A 41 6.49 -0.22 -0.23
CA LEU A 41 5.74 -0.78 0.90
C LEU A 41 5.20 -2.18 0.57
N ASN A 42 4.60 -2.36 -0.61
CA ASN A 42 4.13 -3.68 -1.05
C ASN A 42 5.25 -4.72 -1.04
N THR A 43 6.44 -4.37 -1.52
CA THR A 43 7.62 -5.25 -1.45
C THR A 43 8.04 -5.57 -0.02
N ILE A 44 7.98 -4.60 0.91
CA ILE A 44 8.30 -4.83 2.32
C ILE A 44 7.30 -5.82 2.95
N TYR A 45 5.99 -5.64 2.70
CA TYR A 45 4.97 -6.56 3.20
C TYR A 45 5.18 -7.98 2.65
N GLN A 46 5.41 -8.12 1.34
CA GLN A 46 5.70 -9.40 0.73
C GLN A 46 6.94 -10.06 1.35
N ASN A 47 8.03 -9.31 1.50
CA ASN A 47 9.26 -9.82 2.10
C ASN A 47 9.09 -10.22 3.57
N ASN A 48 8.29 -9.51 4.34
CA ASN A 48 8.02 -9.85 5.74
C ASN A 48 7.22 -11.16 5.84
N LEU A 49 6.22 -11.36 4.99
CA LEU A 49 5.46 -12.61 4.92
C LEU A 49 6.36 -13.79 4.55
N THR A 50 7.22 -13.62 3.54
CA THR A 50 8.19 -14.65 3.14
C THR A 50 9.17 -15.00 4.28
N LYS A 51 9.69 -13.99 5.00
CA LYS A 51 10.58 -14.22 6.15
C LYS A 51 9.89 -14.98 7.28
N SER A 52 8.59 -14.77 7.45
CA SER A 52 7.77 -15.51 8.41
C SER A 52 7.35 -16.90 7.92
N HIS A 53 7.84 -17.37 6.76
CA HIS A 53 7.47 -18.65 6.14
C HIS A 53 5.95 -18.77 5.90
N ILE A 54 5.29 -17.65 5.61
CA ILE A 54 3.86 -17.62 5.31
C ILE A 54 3.68 -17.81 3.80
N ASP A 55 2.91 -18.83 3.42
CA ASP A 55 2.54 -19.06 2.03
C ASP A 55 1.51 -18.03 1.55
N ILE A 56 1.85 -17.29 0.50
CA ILE A 56 0.96 -16.30 -0.11
C ILE A 56 0.23 -16.97 -1.26
N ILE A 57 -1.08 -17.16 -1.11
CA ILE A 57 -1.95 -17.67 -2.17
C ILE A 57 -2.62 -16.49 -2.86
N HIS A 58 -2.16 -16.16 -4.07
CA HIS A 58 -2.73 -15.09 -4.87
C HIS A 58 -4.02 -15.53 -5.56
N GLY A 59 -5.16 -15.08 -5.06
CA GLY A 59 -6.46 -15.30 -5.70
C GLY A 59 -7.61 -14.87 -4.79
N HIS A 60 -8.82 -14.92 -5.32
CA HIS A 60 -10.02 -14.72 -4.52
C HIS A 60 -10.36 -16.03 -3.81
N ALA A 61 -10.45 -16.01 -2.48
CA ALA A 61 -10.86 -17.16 -1.69
C ALA A 61 -12.39 -17.20 -1.56
N ALA A 62 -12.98 -18.37 -1.79
CA ALA A 62 -14.40 -18.62 -1.54
C ALA A 62 -14.55 -19.86 -0.64
N PHE A 63 -15.50 -19.83 0.29
CA PHE A 63 -15.81 -20.99 1.12
C PHE A 63 -16.56 -22.04 0.30
N THR A 64 -16.19 -23.30 0.45
CA THR A 64 -16.90 -24.42 -0.17
C THR A 64 -17.94 -25.00 0.80
N CYS A 65 -18.97 -25.68 0.28
CA CYS A 65 -20.00 -26.34 1.10
C CYS A 65 -19.52 -27.63 1.79
N ASP A 66 -18.21 -27.76 2.03
CA ASP A 66 -17.62 -28.95 2.63
C ASP A 66 -17.90 -28.98 4.16
N PRO A 67 -18.05 -30.16 4.79
CA PRO A 67 -18.32 -30.27 6.24
C PRO A 67 -17.18 -29.74 7.11
N GLN A 68 -15.96 -29.67 6.57
CA GLN A 68 -14.79 -29.10 7.22
C GLN A 68 -14.49 -27.71 6.65
N PRO A 69 -14.02 -26.75 7.47
CA PRO A 69 -13.66 -25.41 7.00
C PRO A 69 -12.62 -25.49 5.89
N THR A 70 -13.08 -25.21 4.67
CA THR A 70 -12.33 -25.34 3.42
C THR A 70 -12.59 -24.10 2.58
N VAL A 71 -11.51 -23.55 2.05
CA VAL A 71 -11.54 -22.41 1.13
C VAL A 71 -10.96 -22.85 -0.21
N GLU A 72 -11.59 -22.41 -1.28
CA GLU A 72 -11.12 -22.61 -2.64
C GLU A 72 -10.53 -21.31 -3.18
N VAL A 73 -9.30 -21.39 -3.68
CA VAL A 73 -8.60 -20.29 -4.35
C VAL A 73 -8.14 -20.77 -5.71
N ASN A 74 -8.59 -20.13 -6.79
CA ASN A 74 -8.25 -20.48 -8.18
C ASN A 74 -8.42 -21.97 -8.52
N GLY A 75 -9.46 -22.64 -8.04
CA GLY A 75 -9.71 -24.06 -8.30
C GLY A 75 -8.95 -25.03 -7.37
N LYS A 76 -8.12 -24.52 -6.45
CA LYS A 76 -7.42 -25.33 -5.45
C LYS A 76 -8.09 -25.19 -4.09
N LYS A 77 -8.39 -26.33 -3.45
CA LYS A 77 -8.95 -26.39 -2.11
C LYS A 77 -7.85 -26.37 -1.04
N TYR A 78 -8.04 -25.55 -0.02
CA TYR A 78 -7.18 -25.43 1.15
C TYR A 78 -8.05 -25.59 2.40
N THR A 79 -7.58 -26.39 3.36
CA THR A 79 -8.28 -26.58 4.64
C THR A 79 -7.34 -26.26 5.79
N ALA A 80 -7.90 -25.64 6.83
CA ALA A 80 -7.18 -25.31 8.05
C ALA A 80 -8.16 -25.33 9.24
N PRO A 81 -7.70 -25.70 10.45
CA PRO A 81 -8.55 -25.72 11.64
C PRO A 81 -9.03 -24.32 12.06
N HIS A 82 -8.28 -23.28 11.71
CA HIS A 82 -8.62 -21.88 11.98
C HIS A 82 -8.49 -21.06 10.69
N ILE A 83 -9.59 -20.44 10.26
CA ILE A 83 -9.66 -19.55 9.11
C ILE A 83 -10.13 -18.19 9.61
N LEU A 84 -9.33 -17.14 9.37
CA LEU A 84 -9.67 -15.75 9.72
C LEU A 84 -10.21 -15.05 8.46
N ILE A 85 -11.31 -14.32 8.60
CA ILE A 85 -11.95 -13.49 7.55
C ILE A 85 -11.71 -12.02 7.87
#